data_AF-A0A2D6WKU1-F1
#
_entry.id   AF-A0A2D6WKU1-F1
#
_cell.length_a   1.000
_cell.length_b   1.000
_cell.length_c   1.000
_cell.angle_alpha   90.00
_cell.angle_beta   90.00
_cell.angle_gamma   90.00
#
_symmetry.space_group_name_H-M   'P 1'
#
loop_
_entity.id
_entity.type
_entity.pdbx_description
1 polymer ?
#
loop_
_entity_poly.entity_id
_entity_poly.type
_entity_poly.pdbx_seq_one_letter_code
_entity_poly.pdbx_strand_id
1 'polypeptide(L)' 'MLTGDSFTQGYDVQADETISAVLRNLGFTAISIGMNGNGPLREYAVLKEYSEPLTPSIVFSMP' A
#
# COMPACT_ATOMS: atom_id res chain seq x y z
N MET A 1 0.89 3.17 -5.77
CA MET A 1 -0.05 2.83 -4.68
C MET A 1 0.23 1.41 -4.24
N LEU A 2 0.29 1.17 -2.92
CA LEU A 2 0.52 -0.14 -2.34
C LEU A 2 -0.75 -0.59 -1.61
N THR A 3 -1.19 -1.81 -1.89
CA THR A 3 -2.29 -2.49 -1.18
C THR A 3 -1.82 -3.87 -0.75
N GLY A 4 -2.50 -4.45 0.24
CA GLY A 4 -2.13 -5.74 0.83
C GLY A 4 -2.47 -5.77 2.30
N ASP A 5 -1.74 -6.61 3.00
CA ASP A 5 -1.98 -6.98 4.37
C ASP A 5 -1.01 -6.27 5.36
N SER A 6 -0.58 -6.99 6.40
CA SER A 6 0.45 -6.62 7.36
C SER A 6 1.78 -6.19 6.74
N PHE A 7 2.22 -6.79 5.62
CA PHE A 7 3.48 -6.45 4.96
C PHE A 7 3.45 -5.04 4.38
N THR A 8 2.33 -4.70 3.72
CA THR A 8 2.12 -3.37 3.14
C THR A 8 1.86 -2.32 4.23
N GLN A 9 1.24 -2.72 5.35
CA GLN A 9 1.06 -1.85 6.52
C GLN A 9 2.39 -1.51 7.21
N GLY A 10 3.37 -2.42 7.16
CA GLY A 10 4.59 -2.32 7.96
C GLY A 10 4.39 -2.79 9.39
N TYR A 11 3.72 -3.94 9.56
CA TYR A 11 3.55 -4.54 10.88
C TYR A 11 4.92 -4.81 11.53
N ASP A 12 5.11 -4.31 12.75
CA ASP A 12 6.33 -4.47 13.55
C ASP A 12 7.59 -3.74 13.02
N VAL A 13 7.42 -2.72 12.17
CA VAL A 13 8.51 -1.83 11.73
C VAL A 13 8.17 -0.37 11.97
N GLN A 14 9.20 0.49 12.04
CA GLN A 14 8.98 1.93 12.15
C GLN A 14 8.37 2.51 10.87
N ALA A 15 7.63 3.61 11.00
CA ALA A 15 6.90 4.22 9.88
C ALA A 15 7.82 4.66 8.72
N ASP A 16 9.06 5.05 9.04
CA ASP A 16 10.13 5.45 8.12
C ASP A 16 10.92 4.27 7.55
N GLU A 17 10.66 3.05 8.01
CA GLU A 17 11.29 1.81 7.54
C GLU A 17 10.35 0.95 6.67
N THR A 18 9.08 1.33 6.56
CA THR A 18 8.11 0.62 5.70
C THR A 18 8.51 0.65 4.22
N ILE A 19 8.01 -0.31 3.42
CA ILE A 19 8.23 -0.32 1.96
C ILE A 19 7.81 1.02 1.31
N SER A 20 6.74 1.64 1.82
CA SER A 20 6.29 2.96 1.34
C SER A 20 7.28 4.08 1.66
N ALA A 21 7.97 4.01 2.79
CA ALA A 21 9.03 4.95 3.15
C ALA A 21 10.28 4.74 2.29
N VAL A 22 10.70 3.49 2.07
CA VAL A 22 11.80 3.16 1.16
C VAL A 22 11.53 3.68 -0.25
N LEU A 23 10.33 3.47 -0.80
CA LEU A 23 9.96 3.99 -2.12
C LEU A 23 9.98 5.52 -2.17
N ARG A 24 9.51 6.19 -1.12
CA ARG A 24 9.60 7.67 -1.01
C ARG A 24 11.05 8.15 -0.98
N ASN A 25 11.94 7.46 -0.26
CA ASN A 25 13.37 7.77 -0.22
C ASN A 25 14.05 7.57 -1.58
N LEU A 26 13.54 6.67 -2.42
CA LEU A 26 14.00 6.46 -3.79
C LEU A 26 13.43 7.49 -4.79
N GLY A 27 12.63 8.46 -4.34
CA GLY A 27 12.06 9.51 -5.17
C GLY A 27 10.70 9.19 -5.79
N PHE A 28 10.06 8.10 -5.38
CA PHE A 28 8.70 7.78 -5.83
C PHE A 28 7.64 8.42 -4.94
N THR A 29 6.54 8.88 -5.55
CA THR A 29 5.32 9.20 -4.80
C THR A 29 4.61 7.90 -4.44
N ALA A 30 4.82 7.41 -3.22
CA ALA A 30 4.20 6.17 -2.73
C ALA A 30 3.20 6.44 -1.60
N ILE A 31 2.06 5.76 -1.68
CA ILE A 31 1.02 5.71 -0.63
C ILE A 31 0.71 4.24 -0.35
N SER A 32 0.65 3.90 0.94
CA SER A 32 0.24 2.59 1.43
C SER A 32 -1.15 2.68 2.05
N ILE A 33 -2.05 1.80 1.59
CA ILE A 33 -3.42 1.65 2.08
C ILE A 33 -3.70 0.18 2.47
N GLY A 34 -2.65 -0.63 2.58
CA GLY A 34 -2.73 -1.98 3.10
C GLY A 34 -2.93 -1.99 4.62
N MET A 35 -3.57 -3.04 5.12
CA MET A 35 -3.92 -3.19 6.53
C MET A 35 -3.85 -4.66 6.90
N ASN A 36 -3.34 -4.97 8.10
CA ASN A 36 -3.23 -6.33 8.63
C ASN A 36 -4.55 -7.11 8.49
N GLY A 37 -4.43 -8.34 7.97
CA GLY A 37 -5.56 -9.23 7.76
C GLY A 37 -6.47 -8.85 6.59
N ASN A 38 -6.07 -7.89 5.74
CA ASN A 38 -6.73 -7.70 4.46
C ASN A 38 -6.52 -8.96 3.60
N GLY A 39 -7.64 -9.51 3.12
CA GLY A 39 -7.62 -10.54 2.10
C GLY A 39 -8.03 -9.98 0.73
N PRO A 40 -8.05 -10.84 -0.31
CA PRO A 40 -8.20 -10.42 -1.70
C PRO A 40 -9.44 -9.55 -1.99
N LEU A 41 -10.57 -9.84 -1.32
CA LEU A 41 -11.81 -9.07 -1.52
C LEU A 41 -11.72 -7.67 -0.90
N ARG A 42 -11.03 -7.50 0.22
CA ARG A 42 -10.82 -6.18 0.84
C ARG A 42 -9.85 -5.36 0.02
N GLU A 43 -8.76 -5.96 -0.46
CA GLU A 43 -7.83 -5.29 -1.38
C GLU A 43 -8.53 -4.83 -2.66
N TYR A 44 -9.43 -5.65 -3.22
CA TYR A 44 -10.21 -5.25 -4.40
C TYR A 44 -11.16 -4.08 -4.10
N ALA A 45 -11.83 -4.08 -2.94
CA ALA A 45 -12.69 -2.97 -2.53
C ALA A 45 -11.88 -1.67 -2.36
N VAL A 46 -10.73 -1.76 -1.72
CA VAL A 46 -9.78 -0.65 -1.57
C VAL A 46 -9.31 -0.13 -2.93
N LEU A 47 -8.97 -1.02 -3.85
CA LEU A 47 -8.61 -0.61 -5.21
C LEU A 47 -9.76 0.17 -5.86
N LYS A 48 -10.99 -0.33 -5.78
CA LYS A 48 -12.16 0.33 -6.37
C LYS A 48 -12.43 1.71 -5.77
N GLU A 49 -12.28 1.86 -4.45
CA GLU A 49 -12.56 3.11 -3.75
C GLU A 49 -11.46 4.17 -3.97
N TYR A 50 -10.19 3.76 -3.94
CA TYR A 50 -9.06 4.69 -3.90
C TYR A 50 -8.34 4.88 -5.25
N SER A 51 -8.54 4.01 -6.24
CA SER A 51 -7.87 4.16 -7.55
C SER A 51 -8.36 5.37 -8.35
N GLU A 52 -9.64 5.72 -8.26
CA GLU A 52 -10.22 6.88 -8.96
C GLU A 52 -9.71 8.23 -8.40
N PRO A 53 -9.75 8.49 -7.08
CA PRO A 53 -9.24 9.76 -6.53
C PRO A 53 -7.71 9.85 -6.53
N LEU A 54 -6.99 8.73 -6.38
CA LEU A 54 -5.52 8.76 -6.33
C LEU A 54 -4.87 8.68 -7.72
N THR A 55 -5.59 8.20 -8.74
CA THR A 55 -5.09 8.00 -10.10
C THR A 55 -3.66 7.42 -10.17
N PRO A 56 -3.39 6.30 -9.47
CA PRO A 56 -2.02 5.79 -9.35
C PRO A 56 -1.51 5.27 -10.70
N SER A 57 -0.29 5.66 -11.08
CA SER A 57 0.34 5.14 -12.31
C SER A 57 0.72 3.65 -12.19
N ILE A 58 1.01 3.19 -10.97
CA ILE A 58 1.39 1.80 -10.67
C ILE A 58 0.72 1.38 -9.37
N VAL A 59 0.17 0.16 -9.36
CA VAL A 59 -0.39 -0.51 -8.17
C VAL A 59 0.42 -1.76 -7.85
N PHE A 60 0.87 -1.88 -6.61
CA PHE A 60 1.51 -3.07 -6.06
C PHE A 60 0.57 -3.71 -5.03
N SER A 61 0.14 -4.95 -5.29
CA SER A 61 -0.53 -5.82 -4.30
C SER A 61 0.54 -6.70 -3.65
N MET A 62 0.58 -6.74 -2.33
CA MET A 62 1.33 -7.75 -1.59
C MET A 62 0.35 -8.76 -0.98
N PRO A 63 0.69 -10.06 -1.05
CA PRO A 63 -0.14 -11.13 -0.49
C PRO A 63 -0.21 -11.10 1.03
#